data_AF-A0A932LD31-F1
#
_entry.id   AF-A0A932LD31-F1
#
_cell.length_a   1.000
_cell.length_b   1.000
_cell.length_c   1.000
_cell.angle_alpha   90.00
_cell.angle_beta   90.00
_cell.angle_gamma   90.00
#
_symmetry.space_group_name_H-M   'P 1'
#
loop_
_entity.id
_entity.type
_entity.pdbx_description
1 polymer ?
#
loop_
_entity_poly.entity_id
_entity_poly.type
_entity_poly.pdbx_seq_one_letter_code
_entity_poly.pdbx_strand_id
1 'polypeptide(L)' 'MKTRGEIEAAICEGITRFEQEYMGRGPKHIRTHLIGDLVVVRLEGV' A
#
# COMPACT_ATOMS: atom_id res chain seq x y z
N MET A 1 4.55 16.40 11.58
CA MET A 1 3.66 15.24 11.80
C MET A 1 3.10 14.86 10.45
N LYS A 2 3.13 13.58 10.06
CA LYS A 2 2.55 13.16 8.77
C LYS A 2 1.03 13.18 8.84
N THR A 3 0.38 13.59 7.76
CA THR A 3 -1.07 13.44 7.58
C THR A 3 -1.40 11.95 7.38
N ARG A 4 -2.66 11.60 7.61
CA ARG A 4 -3.17 10.25 7.33
C ARG A 4 -2.88 9.82 5.88
N GLY A 5 -3.09 10.72 4.92
CA GLY A 5 -2.84 10.45 3.50
C GLY A 5 -1.37 10.19 3.19
N GLU A 6 -0.45 10.92 3.82
CA GLU A 6 1.00 10.68 3.65
C GLU A 6 1.44 9.33 4.23
N ILE A 7 0.80 8.87 5.32
CA ILE A 7 1.05 7.54 5.89
C ILE A 7 0.50 6.45 4.96
N GLU A 8 -0.75 6.60 4.51
CA GLU A 8 -1.38 5.66 3.58
C GLU A 8 -0.60 5.55 2.25
N ALA A 9 -0.12 6.67 1.71
CA ALA A 9 0.71 6.72 0.50
C ALA A 9 2.05 6.01 0.68
N ALA A 10 2.75 6.23 1.81
CA ALA A 10 4.02 5.57 2.09
C ALA A 10 3.87 4.05 2.22
N ILE A 11 2.76 3.57 2.78
CA ILE A 11 2.45 2.14 2.85
C ILE A 11 2.19 1.59 1.44
N CYS A 12 1.41 2.28 0.61
CA CYS A 12 1.20 1.86 -0.79
C CYS A 12 2.53 1.73 -1.55
N GLU A 13 3.43 2.70 -1.43
CA GLU A 13 4.74 2.68 -2.09
C GLU A 13 5.60 1.51 -1.60
N GLY A 14 5.65 1.28 -0.29
CA GLY A 14 6.41 0.18 0.31
C GLY A 14 5.92 -1.19 -0.16
N ILE A 15 4.60 -1.41 -0.19
CA ILE A 15 4.01 -2.69 -0.64
C ILE A 15 4.21 -2.88 -2.15
N THR A 16 4.00 -1.83 -2.95
CA THR A 16 4.20 -1.89 -4.41
C THR A 16 5.64 -2.27 -4.74
N ARG A 17 6.62 -1.63 -4.08
CA ARG A 17 8.04 -1.95 -4.26
C ARG A 17 8.34 -3.38 -3.84
N PHE A 18 7.80 -3.84 -2.71
CA PHE A 18 7.98 -5.23 -2.26
C PHE A 18 7.46 -6.23 -3.30
N GLU A 19 6.24 -6.04 -3.82
CA GLU A 19 5.71 -6.96 -4.84
C GLU A 19 6.56 -6.94 -6.11
N GLN A 20 6.97 -5.77 -6.58
CA GLN A 20 7.80 -5.66 -7.78
C GLN A 20 9.17 -6.32 -7.60
N GLU A 21 9.85 -6.07 -6.48
CA GLU A 21 11.21 -6.57 -6.22
C GLU A 21 11.22 -8.07 -5.90
N TYR A 22 10.26 -8.55 -5.10
CA TYR A 22 10.26 -9.93 -4.61
C TYR A 22 9.39 -10.86 -5.44
N MET A 23 8.29 -10.37 -6.01
CA MET A 23 7.34 -11.20 -6.77
C MET A 23 7.46 -10.99 -8.30
N GLY A 24 8.25 -10.00 -8.75
CA GLY A 24 8.45 -9.69 -10.17
C GLY A 24 7.21 -9.11 -10.86
N ARG A 25 6.19 -8.72 -10.09
CA ARG A 25 4.92 -8.14 -10.56
C ARG A 25 4.41 -7.13 -9.55
N GLY A 26 3.56 -6.20 -9.97
CA GLY A 26 2.95 -5.22 -9.06
C GLY A 26 1.44 -5.13 -9.26
N PRO A 27 0.72 -4.54 -8.30
CA PRO A 27 -0.73 -4.40 -8.39
C PRO A 27 -1.07 -3.35 -9.46
N LYS A 28 -2.20 -3.53 -10.17
CA LYS A 28 -2.72 -2.48 -11.07
C LYS A 28 -3.21 -1.27 -10.28
N HIS A 29 -3.87 -1.54 -9.15
CA HIS A 29 -4.31 -0.52 -8.21
C HIS A 29 -4.01 -0.97 -6.78
N ILE A 30 -3.57 -0.01 -5.97
CA ILE A 30 -3.31 -0.19 -4.56
C ILE A 30 -3.96 0.92 -3.76
N ARG A 31 -4.57 0.56 -2.62
CA ARG A 31 -5.13 1.54 -1.68
C ARG A 31 -4.91 1.08 -0.25
N THR A 32 -4.45 2.00 0.59
CA THR A 32 -4.29 1.77 2.02
C THR A 32 -5.32 2.59 2.79
N HIS A 33 -5.91 1.99 3.82
CA HIS A 33 -6.82 2.65 4.75
C HIS A 33 -6.39 2.40 6.19
N LEU A 34 -6.21 3.48 6.96
CA LEU A 34 -6.09 3.41 8.42
C LEU A 34 -7.47 3.45 9.07
N ILE A 35 -7.89 2.38 9.75
CA ILE A 35 -9.23 2.27 10.34
C ILE A 35 -9.09 1.90 11.81
N GLY A 36 -9.14 2.89 12.70
CA GLY A 36 -8.86 2.68 14.11
C GLY A 36 -7.40 2.24 14.30
N ASP A 37 -7.21 1.03 14.82
CA ASP A 37 -5.94 0.34 15.00
C ASP A 37 -5.58 -0.61 13.84
N LEU A 38 -6.42 -0.69 12.81
CA LEU A 38 -6.22 -1.54 11.65
C LEU A 38 -5.58 -0.79 10.48
N VAL A 39 -4.75 -1.52 9.74
CA VAL A 39 -4.27 -1.13 8.41
C VAL A 39 -4.83 -2.11 7.40
N VAL A 40 -5.65 -1.62 6.48
CA VAL A 40 -6.19 -2.42 5.37
C VAL A 40 -5.50 -2.00 4.08
N VAL A 41 -4.79 -2.93 3.44
CA VAL A 41 -4.18 -2.73 2.11
C VAL A 41 -4.97 -3.55 1.09
N ARG A 42 -5.59 -2.87 0.13
CA ARG A 42 -6.29 -3.49 -0.99
C ARG A 42 -5.39 -3.49 -2.21
N LEU A 43 -5.12 -4.68 -2.74
CA LEU A 43 -4.38 -4.91 -3.98
C LEU A 43 -5.35 -5.41 -5.05
N GLU A 44 -5.31 -4.82 -6.25
CA GLU A 44 -6.14 -5.24 -7.37
C GLU A 44 -5.30 -5.60 -8.58
N GLY A 45 -5.67 -6.68 -9.26
CA GLY A 45 -5.03 -7.12 -10.49
C GLY A 45 -3.62 -7.66 -10.31
N VAL A 46 -3.33 -8.25 -9.15
CA VAL A 46 -2.07 -8.94 -8.82
C VAL A 46 -1.91 -10.26 -9.55
#